data_AF-A0A367ERF2-F1
#
_entry.id   AF-A0A367ERF2-F1
#
_cell.length_a   1.000
_cell.length_b   1.000
_cell.length_c   1.000
_cell.angle_alpha   90.00
_cell.angle_beta   90.00
_cell.angle_gamma   90.00
#
_symmetry.space_group_name_H-M   'P 1'
#
loop_
_entity.id
_entity.type
_entity.pdbx_description
1 polymer ?
#
loop_
_entity_poly.entity_id
_entity_poly.type
_entity_poly.pdbx_seq_one_letter_code
_entity_poly.pdbx_strand_id
1 'polypeptide(L)'
;MPSLDRVRALSPLRGASRRTLLTALAGVAALALVAVLVPVLLDGRQETVCRRAPVRARALADDPERAAKALDPGEDVARTRPLKRLLRPGGHPLCEGPDGTALAGRTLVAATTGRTAEDQGRPARPHTERAARVTHAVVLLLGEGHDGHGPDFPLGLAPHLARMFASYIQDTSRAMTHGPPRDDQRRPTISDREAEYPDGSGNAVTPFPSGEDIHVVFPDIEQAQNLIGRLAASPRAFATLYDAERARFAAYLERLTDDALEPGAKTEYGLSGTESELEQSAAFVARLMASRTSALANGLASSPDAFDRAVLRHTRGLYHAADHRVRSRPSAATLAQRRPDASPGTGGRAAEQLMDGRIQLFAVFDAWAKERGIPPGRAERLRVAIDWRYVLGLRLI
;
A
#
# COMPACT_ATOMS: atom_id res chain seq x y z
N MET A 1 -59.14 -7.14 39.46
CA MET A 1 -58.08 -7.10 38.42
C MET A 1 -57.10 -8.23 38.73
N PRO A 2 -56.71 -9.03 37.71
CA PRO A 2 -56.28 -10.43 37.83
C PRO A 2 -54.82 -10.52 38.34
N SER A 3 -54.45 -11.39 39.29
CA SER A 3 -54.40 -12.86 39.35
C SER A 3 -53.16 -13.49 38.69
N LEU A 4 -52.56 -14.41 39.47
CA LEU A 4 -51.69 -15.53 39.12
C LEU A 4 -50.17 -15.31 39.17
N ASP A 5 -49.67 -15.45 40.40
CA ASP A 5 -48.51 -16.32 40.66
C ASP A 5 -48.76 -17.71 40.05
N ARG A 6 -47.89 -18.12 39.12
CA ARG A 6 -47.75 -19.54 38.73
C ARG A 6 -46.28 -19.92 38.62
N VAL A 7 -45.84 -20.60 39.67
CA VAL A 7 -44.81 -21.64 39.64
C VAL A 7 -45.04 -22.55 38.43
N ARG A 8 -44.03 -22.68 37.55
CA ARG A 8 -43.92 -23.81 36.62
C ARG A 8 -42.59 -24.52 36.86
N ALA A 9 -42.73 -25.68 37.49
CA ALA A 9 -41.71 -26.70 37.60
C ALA A 9 -41.20 -27.12 36.21
N LEU A 10 -39.88 -27.29 36.12
CA LEU A 10 -39.22 -28.06 35.06
C LEU A 10 -39.54 -29.54 35.28
N SER A 11 -40.47 -30.07 34.50
CA SER A 11 -40.64 -31.52 34.35
C SER A 11 -39.78 -32.03 33.19
N PRO A 12 -39.07 -33.16 33.35
CA PRO A 12 -38.19 -33.70 32.31
C PRO A 12 -39.01 -34.42 31.24
N LEU A 13 -38.78 -34.10 29.97
CA LEU A 13 -39.30 -34.87 28.84
C LEU A 13 -38.61 -36.24 28.79
N ARG A 14 -39.13 -37.20 29.57
CA ARG A 14 -38.95 -38.63 29.34
C ARG A 14 -40.04 -39.09 28.38
N GLY A 15 -39.65 -39.61 27.21
CA GLY A 15 -40.54 -40.39 26.35
C GLY A 15 -40.55 -40.01 24.87
N ALA A 16 -39.41 -39.71 24.25
CA ALA A 16 -39.32 -39.79 22.79
C ALA A 16 -39.13 -41.26 22.40
N SER A 17 -40.03 -41.81 21.58
CA SER A 17 -39.94 -43.20 21.12
C SER A 17 -38.61 -43.43 20.37
N ARG A 18 -38.05 -44.65 20.44
CA ARG A 18 -36.81 -45.01 19.72
C ARG A 18 -36.83 -44.62 18.24
N ARG A 19 -38.00 -44.59 17.60
CA ARG A 19 -38.17 -44.17 16.20
C ARG A 19 -37.98 -42.67 16.00
N THR A 20 -38.43 -41.84 16.94
CA THR A 20 -38.29 -40.38 16.90
C THR A 20 -36.86 -39.93 17.20
N LEU A 21 -36.14 -40.70 18.04
CA LEU A 21 -34.72 -40.47 18.32
C LEU A 21 -33.83 -40.87 17.13
N LEU A 22 -34.19 -41.97 16.43
CA LEU A 22 -33.50 -42.43 15.22
C LEU A 22 -33.71 -41.48 14.02
N THR A 23 -34.91 -40.91 13.85
CA THR A 23 -35.15 -39.92 12.79
C THR A 23 -34.47 -38.58 13.07
N ALA A 24 -34.40 -38.15 14.33
CA ALA A 24 -33.64 -36.96 14.71
C ALA A 24 -32.13 -37.16 14.52
N LEU A 25 -31.58 -38.33 14.90
CA LEU A 25 -30.17 -38.67 14.66
C LEU A 25 -29.84 -38.80 13.17
N ALA A 26 -30.74 -39.37 12.36
CA ALA A 26 -30.57 -39.42 10.91
C ALA A 26 -30.62 -38.03 10.27
N GLY A 27 -31.50 -37.14 10.77
CA GLY A 27 -31.57 -35.75 10.32
C GLY A 27 -30.31 -34.95 10.68
N VAL A 28 -29.80 -35.11 11.90
CA VAL A 28 -28.54 -34.46 12.34
C VAL A 28 -27.33 -35.04 11.62
N ALA A 29 -27.28 -36.35 11.37
CA ALA A 29 -26.22 -36.98 10.59
C ALA A 29 -26.26 -36.57 9.12
N ALA A 30 -27.45 -36.42 8.52
CA ALA A 30 -27.61 -35.89 7.17
C ALA A 30 -27.21 -34.41 7.07
N LEU A 31 -27.59 -33.58 8.05
CA LEU A 31 -27.15 -32.18 8.15
C LEU A 31 -25.64 -32.05 8.39
N ALA A 32 -25.06 -32.94 9.20
CA ALA A 32 -23.61 -33.00 9.42
C ALA A 32 -22.86 -33.46 8.17
N LEU A 33 -23.41 -34.43 7.41
CA LEU A 33 -22.85 -34.82 6.11
C LEU A 33 -22.93 -33.67 5.10
N VAL A 34 -24.07 -32.96 5.02
CA VAL A 34 -24.21 -31.79 4.13
C VAL A 34 -23.28 -30.65 4.57
N ALA A 35 -23.09 -30.41 5.86
CA ALA A 35 -22.15 -29.40 6.37
C ALA A 35 -20.67 -29.76 6.12
N VAL A 36 -20.33 -31.05 6.00
CA VAL A 36 -18.97 -31.52 5.67
C VAL A 36 -18.74 -31.66 4.16
N LEU A 37 -19.78 -31.96 3.37
CA LEU A 37 -19.69 -32.09 1.92
C LEU A 37 -19.87 -30.76 1.17
N VAL A 38 -20.60 -29.79 1.71
CA VAL A 38 -20.78 -28.48 1.05
C VAL A 38 -19.46 -27.70 0.90
N PRO A 39 -18.52 -27.67 1.87
CA PRO A 39 -17.21 -27.06 1.66
C PRO A 39 -16.36 -27.83 0.64
N VAL A 40 -16.47 -29.16 0.58
CA VAL A 40 -15.65 -30.02 -0.31
C VAL A 40 -16.20 -30.06 -1.75
N LEU A 41 -17.51 -29.87 -1.94
CA LEU A 41 -18.14 -29.78 -3.27
C LEU A 41 -18.22 -28.34 -3.80
N LEU A 42 -18.06 -27.32 -2.95
CA LEU A 42 -17.85 -25.92 -3.37
C LEU A 42 -16.36 -25.58 -3.60
N ASP A 43 -15.44 -26.51 -3.29
CA ASP A 43 -14.04 -26.46 -3.74
C ASP A 43 -13.88 -26.82 -5.23
N GLY A 44 -15.00 -26.86 -5.97
CA GLY A 44 -15.04 -26.74 -7.41
C GLY A 44 -14.65 -25.33 -7.89
N ARG A 45 -13.53 -24.78 -7.41
CA ARG A 45 -12.77 -23.86 -8.26
C ARG A 45 -12.38 -24.70 -9.46
N GLN A 46 -12.98 -24.43 -10.61
CA GLN A 46 -12.41 -24.83 -11.89
C GLN A 46 -10.90 -24.68 -11.76
N GLU A 47 -10.14 -25.76 -11.95
CA GLU A 47 -8.69 -25.66 -12.10
C GLU A 47 -8.46 -24.75 -13.29
N THR A 48 -8.42 -23.45 -13.03
CA THR A 48 -8.04 -22.46 -14.00
C THR A 48 -6.61 -22.80 -14.29
N VAL A 49 -6.39 -23.44 -15.43
CA VAL A 49 -5.07 -23.86 -15.89
C VAL A 49 -4.16 -22.65 -15.68
N CYS A 50 -3.28 -22.71 -14.68
CA CYS A 50 -2.43 -21.58 -14.34
C CYS A 50 -1.16 -21.69 -15.16
N ARG A 51 -0.54 -20.56 -15.46
CA ARG A 51 0.72 -20.53 -16.23
C ARG A 51 1.90 -20.21 -15.33
N ARG A 52 3.06 -20.75 -15.66
CA ARG A 52 4.33 -20.28 -15.10
C ARG A 52 4.71 -18.92 -15.71
N ALA A 53 5.63 -18.22 -15.04
CA ALA A 53 6.26 -17.04 -15.63
C ALA A 53 7.10 -17.44 -16.87
N PRO A 54 7.33 -16.52 -17.82
CA PRO A 54 8.15 -16.82 -19.01
C PRO A 54 9.55 -17.34 -18.63
N VAL A 55 10.11 -18.27 -19.41
CA VAL A 55 11.42 -18.89 -19.13
C VAL A 55 12.54 -17.86 -18.91
N ARG A 56 12.49 -16.74 -19.64
CA ARG A 56 13.47 -15.64 -19.51
C ARG A 56 13.35 -14.84 -18.20
N ALA A 57 12.25 -14.97 -17.46
CA ALA A 57 11.98 -14.17 -16.27
C ALA A 57 13.05 -14.38 -15.19
N ARG A 58 13.61 -15.59 -15.06
CA ARG A 58 14.72 -15.87 -14.13
C ARG A 58 15.95 -15.03 -14.44
N ALA A 59 16.44 -15.10 -15.67
CA ALA A 59 17.58 -14.29 -16.11
C ALA A 59 17.34 -12.77 -15.97
N LEU A 60 16.09 -12.30 -16.11
CA LEU A 60 15.75 -10.89 -15.90
C LEU A 60 15.65 -10.53 -14.41
N ALA A 61 15.17 -11.42 -13.55
CA ALA A 61 15.08 -11.17 -12.11
C ALA A 61 16.45 -10.96 -11.45
N ASP A 62 17.49 -11.51 -12.05
CA ASP A 62 18.87 -11.44 -11.56
C ASP A 62 19.71 -10.35 -12.26
N ASP A 63 19.11 -9.61 -13.21
CA ASP A 63 19.78 -8.56 -14.01
C ASP A 63 18.85 -7.34 -14.16
N PRO A 64 18.91 -6.36 -13.23
CA PRO A 64 18.01 -5.21 -13.22
C PRO A 64 18.08 -4.35 -14.47
N GLU A 65 19.26 -4.12 -15.03
CA GLU A 65 19.43 -3.30 -16.24
C GLU A 65 18.78 -3.98 -17.44
N ARG A 66 18.99 -5.29 -17.60
CA ARG A 66 18.36 -6.08 -18.66
C ARG A 66 16.85 -6.20 -18.44
N ALA A 67 16.39 -6.29 -17.20
CA ALA A 67 14.97 -6.32 -16.86
C ALA A 67 14.28 -5.00 -17.25
N ALA A 68 14.86 -3.86 -16.85
CA ALA A 68 14.40 -2.53 -17.26
C ALA A 68 14.35 -2.43 -18.78
N LYS A 69 15.44 -2.77 -19.48
CA LYS A 69 15.48 -2.73 -20.96
C LYS A 69 14.45 -3.65 -21.63
N ALA A 70 14.18 -4.82 -21.06
CA ALA A 70 13.26 -5.80 -21.63
C ALA A 70 11.78 -5.43 -21.42
N LEU A 71 11.47 -4.70 -20.35
CA LEU A 71 10.10 -4.31 -19.98
C LEU A 71 9.75 -2.87 -20.33
N ASP A 72 10.74 -2.02 -20.61
CA ASP A 72 10.55 -0.61 -20.98
C ASP A 72 9.64 -0.49 -22.21
N PRO A 73 8.48 0.17 -22.10
CA PRO A 73 7.60 0.42 -23.25
C PRO A 73 8.19 1.46 -24.23
N GLY A 74 9.24 2.19 -23.82
CA GLY A 74 9.71 3.40 -24.50
C GLY A 74 8.75 4.57 -24.26
N GLU A 75 8.93 5.65 -25.02
CA GLU A 75 8.07 6.85 -24.92
C GLU A 75 6.60 6.56 -25.22
N ASP A 76 6.31 5.56 -26.05
CA ASP A 76 4.96 5.07 -26.30
C ASP A 76 4.55 4.07 -25.20
N VAL A 77 4.11 4.61 -24.06
CA VAL A 77 3.79 3.86 -22.84
C VAL A 77 2.64 2.87 -23.01
N ALA A 78 1.86 3.00 -24.09
CA ALA A 78 0.82 2.03 -24.46
C ALA A 78 1.41 0.69 -24.97
N ARG A 79 2.71 0.64 -25.32
CA ARG A 79 3.43 -0.58 -25.76
C ARG A 79 3.73 -1.54 -24.62
N THR A 80 2.70 -1.89 -23.86
CA THR A 80 2.74 -2.79 -22.69
C THR A 80 2.93 -4.26 -23.05
N ARG A 81 3.22 -4.64 -24.31
CA ARG A 81 3.32 -6.06 -24.73
C ARG A 81 4.32 -6.88 -23.90
N PRO A 82 5.52 -6.38 -23.55
CA PRO A 82 6.43 -7.11 -22.65
C PRO A 82 5.83 -7.34 -21.27
N LEU A 83 5.23 -6.31 -20.67
CA LEU A 83 4.54 -6.40 -19.38
C LEU A 83 3.33 -7.34 -19.42
N LYS A 84 2.51 -7.26 -20.48
CA LYS A 84 1.41 -8.20 -20.75
C LYS A 84 1.89 -9.64 -20.92
N ARG A 85 3.11 -9.90 -21.41
CA ARG A 85 3.66 -11.27 -21.44
C ARG A 85 4.13 -11.73 -20.07
N LEU A 86 4.67 -10.83 -19.26
CA LEU A 86 5.15 -11.14 -17.91
C LEU A 86 3.98 -11.37 -16.95
N LEU A 87 3.11 -10.37 -16.83
CA LEU A 87 2.02 -10.29 -15.85
C LEU A 87 0.71 -10.89 -16.39
N ARG A 88 0.45 -10.70 -17.69
CA ARG A 88 -0.72 -11.19 -18.45
C ARG A 88 -2.05 -10.99 -17.71
N PRO A 89 -2.61 -9.76 -17.73
CA PRO A 89 -3.93 -9.50 -17.15
C PRO A 89 -5.12 -10.14 -17.91
N GLY A 90 -4.88 -10.95 -18.95
CA GLY A 90 -5.94 -11.63 -19.72
C GLY A 90 -5.57 -13.04 -20.19
N GLY A 91 -6.46 -14.02 -19.98
CA GLY A 91 -6.21 -15.45 -20.18
C GLY A 91 -5.82 -16.15 -18.87
N HIS A 92 -5.05 -17.22 -18.95
CA HIS A 92 -4.66 -18.00 -17.77
C HIS A 92 -3.80 -17.19 -16.77
N PRO A 93 -4.18 -17.12 -15.48
CA PRO A 93 -3.44 -16.40 -14.46
C PRO A 93 -2.08 -17.04 -14.19
N LEU A 94 -1.13 -16.27 -13.62
CA LEU A 94 0.11 -16.84 -13.10
C LEU A 94 -0.20 -17.84 -11.97
N CYS A 95 0.46 -18.98 -11.98
CA CYS A 95 0.45 -19.90 -10.85
C CYS A 95 1.00 -19.21 -9.62
N GLU A 96 0.42 -19.48 -8.47
CA GLU A 96 1.01 -19.06 -7.21
C GLU A 96 2.34 -19.79 -6.97
N GLY A 97 3.30 -19.10 -6.35
CA GLY A 97 4.55 -19.69 -5.92
C GLY A 97 5.79 -19.33 -6.76
N PRO A 98 6.90 -20.08 -6.60
CA PRO A 98 8.25 -19.64 -6.94
C PRO A 98 8.48 -19.43 -8.45
N ASP A 99 7.81 -20.20 -9.31
CA ASP A 99 7.96 -20.16 -10.77
C ASP A 99 6.86 -19.35 -11.48
N GLY A 100 5.87 -18.84 -10.74
CA GLY A 100 4.78 -18.02 -11.28
C GLY A 100 4.82 -16.61 -10.75
N THR A 101 3.90 -16.26 -9.83
CA THR A 101 3.76 -14.92 -9.25
C THR A 101 5.06 -14.39 -8.64
N ALA A 102 5.79 -15.21 -7.89
CA ALA A 102 7.02 -14.76 -7.25
C ALA A 102 8.14 -14.47 -8.26
N LEU A 103 8.27 -15.27 -9.33
CA LEU A 103 9.27 -15.03 -10.36
C LEU A 103 8.95 -13.78 -11.18
N ALA A 104 7.70 -13.65 -11.64
CA ALA A 104 7.26 -12.46 -12.36
C ALA A 104 7.39 -11.20 -11.51
N GLY A 105 7.04 -11.28 -10.23
CA GLY A 105 7.19 -10.19 -9.27
C GLY A 105 8.65 -9.80 -9.03
N ARG A 106 9.58 -10.74 -8.90
CA ARG A 106 11.03 -10.42 -8.80
C ARG A 106 11.57 -9.78 -10.07
N THR A 107 11.17 -10.26 -11.25
CA THR A 107 11.52 -9.61 -12.52
C THR A 107 11.03 -8.17 -12.56
N LEU A 108 9.80 -7.92 -12.09
CA LEU A 108 9.25 -6.58 -12.05
C LEU A 108 10.01 -5.68 -11.08
N VAL A 109 10.27 -6.14 -9.85
CA VAL A 109 11.07 -5.37 -8.88
C VAL A 109 12.46 -5.05 -9.42
N ALA A 110 13.12 -5.99 -10.09
CA ALA A 110 14.41 -5.75 -10.72
C ALA A 110 14.32 -4.63 -11.77
N ALA A 111 13.31 -4.68 -12.65
CA ALA A 111 13.12 -3.69 -13.70
C ALA A 111 12.78 -2.29 -13.19
N THR A 112 12.05 -2.18 -12.07
CA THR A 112 11.54 -0.88 -11.57
C THR A 112 12.37 -0.28 -10.46
N THR A 113 13.10 -1.09 -9.70
CA THR A 113 13.91 -0.60 -8.57
C THR A 113 15.41 -0.60 -8.88
N GLY A 114 15.81 -1.19 -10.01
CA GLY A 114 17.23 -1.38 -10.35
C GLY A 114 17.95 -2.37 -9.43
N ARG A 115 17.20 -3.23 -8.71
CA ARG A 115 17.75 -4.06 -7.62
C ARG A 115 17.23 -5.49 -7.67
N THR A 116 18.13 -6.44 -7.45
CA THR A 116 17.78 -7.85 -7.26
C THR A 116 17.21 -8.10 -5.86
N ALA A 117 16.89 -9.35 -5.54
CA ALA A 117 16.54 -9.74 -4.17
C ALA A 117 17.73 -9.62 -3.20
N GLU A 118 18.95 -9.84 -3.67
CA GLU A 118 20.18 -9.80 -2.88
C GLU A 118 20.62 -8.35 -2.59
N ASP A 119 20.36 -7.44 -3.52
CA ASP A 119 20.71 -6.03 -3.38
C ASP A 119 19.79 -5.25 -2.42
N GLN A 120 18.73 -5.88 -1.87
CA GLN A 120 17.71 -5.23 -1.06
C GLN A 120 18.24 -4.59 0.24
N GLY A 121 19.42 -4.98 0.72
CA GLY A 121 20.10 -4.37 1.87
C GLY A 121 21.05 -3.21 1.53
N ARG A 122 21.35 -2.99 0.25
CA ARG A 122 22.26 -1.93 -0.22
C ARG A 122 21.52 -0.61 -0.43
N PRO A 123 22.17 0.55 -0.26
CA PRO A 123 21.56 1.84 -0.59
C PRO A 123 20.98 1.85 -2.02
N ALA A 124 19.76 2.36 -2.17
CA ALA A 124 19.15 2.57 -3.47
C ALA A 124 19.95 3.59 -4.27
N ARG A 125 20.04 3.36 -5.57
CA ARG A 125 20.51 4.34 -6.55
C ARG A 125 19.33 5.21 -6.98
N PRO A 126 19.59 6.43 -7.50
CA PRO A 126 18.57 7.22 -8.16
C PRO A 126 17.83 6.40 -9.22
N HIS A 127 16.53 6.65 -9.36
CA HIS A 127 15.72 5.95 -10.35
C HIS A 127 16.20 6.30 -11.76
N THR A 128 16.09 5.34 -12.67
CA THR A 128 16.35 5.58 -14.09
C THR A 128 15.05 5.84 -14.83
N GLU A 129 15.13 6.58 -15.93
CA GLU A 129 13.99 6.85 -16.79
C GLU A 129 13.31 5.56 -17.30
N ARG A 130 14.10 4.54 -17.67
CA ARG A 130 13.54 3.23 -18.07
C ARG A 130 12.75 2.58 -16.95
N ALA A 131 13.31 2.57 -15.74
CA ALA A 131 12.65 1.98 -14.58
C ALA A 131 11.33 2.72 -14.26
N ALA A 132 11.34 4.05 -14.35
CA ALA A 132 10.16 4.86 -14.11
C ALA A 132 9.08 4.66 -15.20
N ARG A 133 9.45 4.56 -16.48
CA ARG A 133 8.52 4.19 -17.57
C ARG A 133 7.90 2.80 -17.39
N VAL A 134 8.68 1.83 -16.92
CA VAL A 134 8.15 0.49 -16.58
C VAL A 134 7.11 0.61 -15.47
N THR A 135 7.41 1.36 -14.40
CA THR A 135 6.49 1.59 -13.29
C THR A 135 5.19 2.26 -13.74
N HIS A 136 5.27 3.32 -14.55
CA HIS A 136 4.11 3.97 -15.16
C HIS A 136 3.24 2.97 -15.94
N ALA A 137 3.86 2.18 -16.81
CA ALA A 137 3.16 1.23 -17.67
C ALA A 137 2.54 0.05 -16.90
N VAL A 138 3.09 -0.30 -15.73
CA VAL A 138 2.45 -1.27 -14.82
C VAL A 138 1.15 -0.71 -14.27
N VAL A 139 1.13 0.56 -13.86
CA VAL A 139 -0.09 1.21 -13.35
C VAL A 139 -1.12 1.35 -14.46
N LEU A 140 -0.74 1.76 -15.67
CA LEU A 140 -1.65 1.72 -16.82
C LEU A 140 -2.22 0.31 -17.05
N LEU A 141 -1.38 -0.72 -16.96
CA LEU A 141 -1.79 -2.08 -17.27
C LEU A 141 -2.69 -2.73 -16.21
N LEU A 142 -2.48 -2.40 -14.94
CA LEU A 142 -3.17 -3.01 -13.80
C LEU A 142 -4.15 -2.05 -13.10
N GLY A 143 -4.23 -0.80 -13.53
CA GLY A 143 -5.09 0.24 -12.95
C GLY A 143 -6.51 0.26 -13.50
N GLU A 144 -6.77 -0.34 -14.66
CA GLU A 144 -8.09 -0.41 -15.33
C GLU A 144 -9.11 -1.35 -14.62
N GLY A 145 -8.75 -1.91 -13.46
CA GLY A 145 -9.64 -2.80 -12.71
C GLY A 145 -10.89 -2.10 -12.20
N HIS A 146 -12.04 -2.78 -12.27
CA HIS A 146 -13.33 -2.23 -11.86
C HIS A 146 -13.44 -2.10 -10.34
N ASP A 147 -14.11 -1.03 -9.90
CA ASP A 147 -14.44 -0.80 -8.50
C ASP A 147 -15.25 -1.96 -7.92
N GLY A 148 -14.88 -2.40 -6.71
CA GLY A 148 -15.73 -3.23 -5.86
C GLY A 148 -15.47 -4.74 -5.85
N HIS A 149 -14.56 -5.28 -6.65
CA HIS A 149 -14.21 -6.72 -6.60
C HIS A 149 -12.70 -6.86 -6.39
N GLY A 150 -12.26 -7.93 -5.71
CA GLY A 150 -10.86 -8.15 -5.34
C GLY A 150 -9.86 -8.03 -6.50
N PRO A 151 -8.54 -8.08 -6.24
CA PRO A 151 -7.54 -7.87 -7.29
C PRO A 151 -7.78 -8.80 -8.49
N ASP A 152 -7.84 -8.21 -9.69
CA ASP A 152 -7.95 -8.93 -10.97
C ASP A 152 -6.61 -9.56 -11.42
N PHE A 153 -5.57 -9.36 -10.62
CA PHE A 153 -4.28 -10.01 -10.73
C PHE A 153 -4.07 -11.00 -9.57
N PRO A 154 -3.26 -12.05 -9.77
CA PRO A 154 -2.93 -13.00 -8.71
C PRO A 154 -2.37 -12.33 -7.45
N LEU A 155 -2.93 -12.67 -6.28
CA LEU A 155 -2.57 -12.08 -4.98
C LEU A 155 -1.07 -12.21 -4.65
N GLY A 156 -0.40 -13.26 -5.14
CA GLY A 156 1.04 -13.42 -4.95
C GLY A 156 1.90 -12.33 -5.59
N LEU A 157 1.37 -11.52 -6.52
CA LEU A 157 2.07 -10.35 -7.05
C LEU A 157 2.06 -9.17 -6.08
N ALA A 158 1.10 -9.10 -5.15
CA ALA A 158 0.87 -7.90 -4.35
C ALA A 158 2.11 -7.45 -3.56
N PRO A 159 2.87 -8.34 -2.87
CA PRO A 159 4.09 -7.92 -2.17
C PRO A 159 5.19 -7.35 -3.09
N HIS A 160 5.22 -7.75 -4.35
CA HIS A 160 6.22 -7.28 -5.32
C HIS A 160 5.83 -5.92 -5.91
N LEU A 161 4.55 -5.75 -6.23
CA LEU A 161 4.00 -4.46 -6.65
C LEU A 161 4.10 -3.42 -5.52
N ALA A 162 3.85 -3.81 -4.27
CA ALA A 162 4.06 -2.94 -3.13
C ALA A 162 5.52 -2.50 -2.97
N ARG A 163 6.50 -3.37 -3.28
CA ARG A 163 7.92 -2.97 -3.28
C ARG A 163 8.27 -2.00 -4.40
N MET A 164 7.67 -2.17 -5.58
CA MET A 164 7.79 -1.21 -6.67
C MET A 164 7.28 0.16 -6.22
N PHE A 165 6.04 0.25 -5.74
CA PHE A 165 5.48 1.50 -5.25
C PHE A 165 6.27 2.11 -4.07
N ALA A 166 6.71 1.28 -3.12
CA ALA A 166 7.56 1.76 -2.02
C ALA A 166 8.89 2.36 -2.51
N SER A 167 9.47 1.85 -3.60
CA SER A 167 10.66 2.45 -4.23
C SER A 167 10.39 3.86 -4.76
N TYR A 168 9.15 4.14 -5.14
CA TYR A 168 8.67 5.43 -5.65
C TYR A 168 7.70 6.09 -4.65
N ILE A 169 7.94 5.97 -3.34
CA ILE A 169 6.94 6.34 -2.34
C ILE A 169 6.53 7.83 -2.42
N GLN A 170 7.46 8.73 -2.77
CA GLN A 170 7.12 10.14 -2.99
C GLN A 170 6.07 10.29 -4.10
N ASP A 171 6.33 9.71 -5.27
CA ASP A 171 5.42 9.77 -6.43
C ASP A 171 4.10 9.05 -6.14
N THR A 172 4.19 7.95 -5.40
CA THR A 172 3.04 7.11 -5.03
C THR A 172 2.10 7.89 -4.12
N SER A 173 2.63 8.58 -3.11
CA SER A 173 1.84 9.38 -2.16
C SER A 173 1.26 10.63 -2.82
N ARG A 174 2.03 11.26 -3.71
CA ARG A 174 1.54 12.34 -4.55
C ARG A 174 0.35 11.89 -5.40
N ALA A 175 0.44 10.74 -6.07
CA ALA A 175 -0.64 10.20 -6.91
C ALA A 175 -1.93 9.87 -6.16
N MET A 176 -1.90 9.75 -4.82
CA MET A 176 -3.13 9.55 -4.02
C MET A 176 -3.96 10.81 -3.83
N THR A 177 -3.42 11.99 -4.15
CA THR A 177 -4.09 13.26 -3.85
C THR A 177 -4.02 14.25 -4.99
N HIS A 178 -2.95 14.19 -5.77
CA HIS A 178 -2.71 15.08 -6.89
C HIS A 178 -2.62 14.27 -8.17
N GLY A 179 -3.33 14.73 -9.20
CA GLY A 179 -3.18 14.21 -10.55
C GLY A 179 -1.80 14.54 -11.12
N PRO A 180 -1.49 14.06 -12.35
CA PRO A 180 -0.26 14.45 -13.02
C PRO A 180 -0.08 15.99 -13.01
N PRO A 181 1.17 16.51 -12.93
CA PRO A 181 1.41 17.94 -13.06
C PRO A 181 0.68 18.48 -14.31
N ARG A 182 0.10 19.69 -14.21
CA ARG A 182 -0.89 20.19 -15.20
C ARG A 182 -0.37 20.21 -16.64
N ASP A 183 0.94 20.37 -16.84
CA ASP A 183 1.58 20.42 -18.17
C ASP A 183 2.18 19.08 -18.63
N ASP A 184 2.27 18.07 -17.74
CA ASP A 184 2.99 16.81 -17.97
C ASP A 184 2.09 15.58 -18.10
N GLN A 185 0.77 15.77 -18.27
CA GLN A 185 -0.21 14.68 -18.36
C GLN A 185 0.07 13.63 -19.46
N ARG A 186 1.02 13.92 -20.37
CA ARG A 186 1.38 13.06 -21.49
C ARG A 186 2.73 12.34 -21.33
N ARG A 187 3.55 12.72 -20.33
CA ARG A 187 4.89 12.13 -20.15
C ARG A 187 4.85 11.11 -19.01
N PRO A 188 5.45 9.92 -19.18
CA PRO A 188 5.48 8.91 -18.11
C PRO A 188 6.44 9.23 -16.97
N THR A 189 7.40 10.12 -17.22
CA THR A 189 8.52 10.40 -16.33
C THR A 189 8.89 11.87 -16.40
N ILE A 190 9.44 12.37 -15.30
CA ILE A 190 9.96 13.73 -15.19
C ILE A 190 11.21 13.71 -14.30
N SER A 191 12.29 14.34 -14.74
CA SER A 191 13.49 14.49 -13.92
C SER A 191 13.34 15.61 -12.89
N ASP A 192 14.15 15.56 -11.82
CA ASP A 192 14.23 16.66 -10.85
C ASP A 192 14.40 18.03 -11.54
N ARG A 193 15.30 18.11 -12.51
CA ARG A 193 15.61 19.34 -13.24
C ARG A 193 14.43 19.86 -14.08
N GLU A 194 13.65 18.95 -14.68
CA GLU A 194 12.47 19.33 -15.47
C GLU A 194 11.30 19.78 -14.58
N ALA A 195 11.22 19.25 -13.36
CA ALA A 195 10.16 19.59 -12.40
C ALA A 195 10.48 20.83 -11.54
N GLU A 196 11.65 21.44 -11.68
CA GLU A 196 12.01 22.68 -10.98
C GLU A 196 11.06 23.83 -11.37
N TYR A 197 10.55 24.55 -10.36
CA TYR A 197 9.78 25.76 -10.63
C TYR A 197 10.68 26.84 -11.22
N PRO A 198 10.19 27.65 -12.20
CA PRO A 198 11.00 28.69 -12.84
C PRO A 198 11.57 29.74 -11.88
N ASP A 199 10.96 29.92 -10.72
CA ASP A 199 11.39 30.86 -9.70
C ASP A 199 12.36 30.25 -8.67
N GLY A 200 12.79 29.00 -8.86
CA GLY A 200 13.73 28.28 -8.00
C GLY A 200 13.16 27.95 -6.61
N SER A 201 11.86 28.14 -6.39
CA SER A 201 11.23 27.98 -5.06
C SER A 201 11.03 26.53 -4.63
N GLY A 202 11.22 25.57 -5.54
CA GLY A 202 11.01 24.15 -5.27
C GLY A 202 10.83 23.35 -6.53
N ASN A 203 10.12 22.23 -6.41
CA ASN A 203 9.94 21.25 -7.46
C ASN A 203 8.53 20.65 -7.40
N ALA A 204 7.92 20.39 -8.57
CA ALA A 204 6.52 19.98 -8.70
C ALA A 204 6.22 18.51 -8.32
N VAL A 205 7.26 17.69 -8.12
CA VAL A 205 7.14 16.26 -7.80
C VAL A 205 7.69 15.90 -6.42
N THR A 206 8.64 16.69 -5.89
CA THR A 206 9.16 16.50 -4.54
C THR A 206 9.50 17.83 -3.85
N PRO A 207 9.22 17.96 -2.54
CA PRO A 207 9.63 19.14 -1.78
C PRO A 207 11.15 19.22 -1.59
N PHE A 208 11.88 18.11 -1.72
CA PHE A 208 13.32 18.03 -1.46
C PHE A 208 14.07 17.28 -2.58
N PRO A 209 14.20 17.88 -3.78
CA PRO A 209 14.86 17.23 -4.92
C PRO A 209 16.33 16.94 -4.63
N SER A 210 16.81 15.79 -5.10
CA SER A 210 18.22 15.41 -4.99
C SER A 210 19.07 16.00 -6.12
N GLY A 211 18.42 16.35 -7.23
CA GLY A 211 19.02 16.82 -8.48
C GLY A 211 19.33 15.70 -9.47
N GLU A 212 19.15 14.45 -9.08
CA GLU A 212 19.52 13.26 -9.86
C GLU A 212 18.35 12.28 -10.07
N ASP A 213 17.20 12.51 -9.44
CA ASP A 213 16.09 11.58 -9.51
C ASP A 213 15.26 11.71 -10.79
N ILE A 214 14.69 10.57 -11.19
CA ILE A 214 13.66 10.48 -12.20
C ILE A 214 12.37 9.99 -11.54
N HIS A 215 11.36 10.84 -11.56
CA HIS A 215 10.06 10.59 -10.99
C HIS A 215 9.13 9.90 -11.98
N VAL A 216 8.25 9.05 -11.45
CA VAL A 216 7.14 8.47 -12.20
C VAL A 216 5.97 9.44 -12.17
N VAL A 217 5.50 9.85 -13.35
CA VAL A 217 4.23 10.55 -13.46
C VAL A 217 3.16 9.48 -13.59
N PHE A 218 2.53 9.08 -12.48
CA PHE A 218 1.47 8.08 -12.53
C PHE A 218 0.31 8.56 -13.43
N PRO A 219 -0.40 7.64 -14.10
CA PRO A 219 -1.61 7.97 -14.87
C PRO A 219 -2.72 8.46 -13.93
N ASP A 220 -3.97 8.52 -14.42
CA ASP A 220 -5.12 9.00 -13.65
C ASP A 220 -5.09 8.58 -12.17
N ILE A 221 -5.40 9.53 -11.27
CA ILE A 221 -5.45 9.36 -9.81
C ILE A 221 -6.24 8.09 -9.46
N GLU A 222 -7.37 7.88 -10.11
CA GLU A 222 -8.27 6.75 -9.83
C GLU A 222 -7.57 5.40 -10.10
N GLN A 223 -6.80 5.30 -11.18
CA GLN A 223 -6.08 4.07 -11.53
C GLN A 223 -5.01 3.71 -10.49
N ALA A 224 -4.23 4.71 -10.05
CA ALA A 224 -3.22 4.50 -9.02
C ALA A 224 -3.87 4.13 -7.68
N GLN A 225 -4.90 4.87 -7.26
CA GLN A 225 -5.63 4.63 -6.01
C GLN A 225 -6.30 3.25 -5.99
N ASN A 226 -6.89 2.82 -7.11
CA ASN A 226 -7.57 1.54 -7.23
C ASN A 226 -6.56 0.39 -7.19
N LEU A 227 -5.45 0.51 -7.91
CA LEU A 227 -4.40 -0.50 -7.86
C LEU A 227 -3.82 -0.63 -6.45
N ILE A 228 -3.46 0.48 -5.80
CA ILE A 228 -2.93 0.46 -4.43
C ILE A 228 -3.94 -0.12 -3.43
N GLY A 229 -5.21 0.26 -3.54
CA GLY A 229 -6.25 -0.28 -2.65
C GLY A 229 -6.39 -1.80 -2.77
N ARG A 230 -6.37 -2.33 -4.01
CA ARG A 230 -6.42 -3.78 -4.26
C ARG A 230 -5.16 -4.50 -3.78
N LEU A 231 -3.99 -3.88 -3.90
CA LEU A 231 -2.73 -4.41 -3.36
C LEU A 231 -2.75 -4.50 -1.84
N ALA A 232 -3.27 -3.48 -1.17
CA ALA A 232 -3.33 -3.37 0.28
C ALA A 232 -4.23 -4.43 0.94
N ALA A 233 -5.01 -5.20 0.16
CA ALA A 233 -5.70 -6.38 0.65
C ALA A 233 -4.75 -7.51 1.07
N SER A 234 -3.49 -7.52 0.59
CA SER A 234 -2.44 -8.40 1.12
C SER A 234 -1.78 -7.74 2.34
N PRO A 235 -1.79 -8.37 3.54
CA PRO A 235 -1.17 -7.78 4.74
C PRO A 235 0.32 -7.43 4.57
N ARG A 236 1.03 -8.21 3.74
CA ARG A 236 2.45 -7.95 3.44
C ARG A 236 2.63 -6.75 2.52
N ALA A 237 1.77 -6.58 1.53
CA ALA A 237 1.78 -5.42 0.65
C ALA A 237 1.39 -4.17 1.42
N PHE A 238 0.33 -4.25 2.25
CA PHE A 238 -0.06 -3.22 3.20
C PHE A 238 1.14 -2.79 4.06
N ALA A 239 1.77 -3.72 4.77
CA ALA A 239 2.89 -3.41 5.66
C ALA A 239 4.05 -2.73 4.91
N THR A 240 4.33 -3.15 3.68
CA THR A 240 5.40 -2.56 2.84
C THR A 240 5.10 -1.10 2.49
N LEU A 241 3.87 -0.82 2.02
CA LEU A 241 3.45 0.54 1.67
C LEU A 241 3.33 1.43 2.91
N TYR A 242 2.78 0.89 4.00
CA TYR A 242 2.59 1.63 5.23
C TYR A 242 3.91 1.99 5.91
N ASP A 243 4.88 1.09 5.91
CA ASP A 243 6.24 1.39 6.37
C ASP A 243 6.93 2.41 5.49
N ALA A 244 6.79 2.30 4.16
CA ALA A 244 7.37 3.27 3.23
C ALA A 244 6.81 4.67 3.47
N GLU A 245 5.50 4.80 3.66
CA GLU A 245 4.86 6.09 3.89
C GLU A 245 5.23 6.67 5.26
N ARG A 246 5.26 5.87 6.33
CA ARG A 246 5.70 6.36 7.64
C ARG A 246 7.17 6.78 7.64
N ALA A 247 8.01 6.07 6.89
CA ALA A 247 9.41 6.46 6.67
C ALA A 247 9.52 7.78 5.89
N ARG A 248 8.72 7.96 4.82
CA ARG A 248 8.64 9.20 4.04
C ARG A 248 8.17 10.37 4.90
N PHE A 249 7.12 10.17 5.69
CA PHE A 249 6.54 11.19 6.57
C PHE A 249 7.57 11.70 7.60
N ALA A 250 8.25 10.79 8.31
CA ALA A 250 9.32 11.16 9.23
C ALA A 250 10.48 11.89 8.52
N ALA A 251 10.86 11.43 7.33
CA ALA A 251 11.90 12.07 6.51
C ALA A 251 11.48 13.46 6.00
N TYR A 252 10.19 13.69 5.76
CA TYR A 252 9.67 15.00 5.38
C TYR A 252 9.79 16.00 6.54
N LEU A 253 9.27 15.62 7.71
CA LEU A 253 9.25 16.47 8.90
C LEU A 253 10.65 16.93 9.34
N GLU A 254 11.63 16.02 9.35
CA GLU A 254 13.01 16.34 9.79
C GLU A 254 13.70 17.40 8.91
N ARG A 255 13.22 17.65 7.69
CA ARG A 255 13.81 18.62 6.74
C ARG A 255 13.20 20.01 6.81
N LEU A 256 12.02 20.14 7.41
CA LEU A 256 11.34 21.41 7.60
C LEU A 256 12.19 22.36 8.47
N THR A 257 12.01 23.66 8.25
CA THR A 257 12.55 24.71 9.12
C THR A 257 11.92 24.67 10.51
N ASP A 258 12.46 25.45 11.45
CA ASP A 258 11.87 25.60 12.79
C ASP A 258 10.53 26.36 12.74
N ASP A 259 10.22 26.95 11.59
CA ASP A 259 8.91 27.51 11.27
C ASP A 259 7.95 26.48 10.64
N ALA A 260 8.30 25.19 10.57
CA ALA A 260 7.54 24.17 9.86
C ALA A 260 7.28 24.51 8.39
N LEU A 261 8.28 25.11 7.73
CA LEU A 261 8.22 25.46 6.30
C LEU A 261 9.24 24.64 5.52
N GLU A 262 8.95 24.42 4.24
CA GLU A 262 9.95 23.91 3.31
C GLU A 262 11.08 24.95 3.12
N PRO A 263 12.35 24.54 3.13
CA PRO A 263 13.47 25.46 2.95
C PRO A 263 13.44 26.16 1.60
N GLY A 264 13.47 27.49 1.61
CA GLY A 264 13.42 28.30 0.39
C GLY A 264 12.00 28.59 -0.10
N ALA A 265 10.97 28.06 0.57
CA ALA A 265 9.60 28.42 0.27
C ALA A 265 9.35 29.91 0.59
N LYS A 266 8.63 30.59 -0.31
CA LYS A 266 8.17 31.96 -0.08
C LYS A 266 7.18 31.97 1.10
N THR A 267 7.28 32.96 1.96
CA THR A 267 6.47 33.07 3.19
C THR A 267 4.95 33.08 2.92
N GLU A 268 4.50 33.55 1.75
CA GLU A 268 3.09 33.58 1.36
C GLU A 268 2.49 32.19 1.07
N TYR A 269 3.31 31.23 0.63
CA TYR A 269 2.87 29.89 0.18
C TYR A 269 3.53 28.72 0.92
N GLY A 270 4.55 28.98 1.75
CA GLY A 270 5.33 27.92 2.38
C GLY A 270 4.50 27.02 3.30
N LEU A 271 3.53 27.60 4.02
CA LEU A 271 2.67 26.81 4.88
C LEU A 271 1.69 25.94 4.09
N SER A 272 1.19 26.41 2.94
CA SER A 272 0.32 25.60 2.07
C SER A 272 1.06 24.42 1.43
N GLY A 273 2.35 24.57 1.13
CA GLY A 273 3.19 23.44 0.67
C GLY A 273 3.29 22.37 1.75
N THR A 274 3.58 22.79 2.99
CA THR A 274 3.62 21.88 4.13
C THR A 274 2.29 21.22 4.44
N GLU A 275 1.18 21.97 4.41
CA GLU A 275 -0.15 21.39 4.54
C GLU A 275 -0.40 20.30 3.48
N SER A 276 -0.08 20.58 2.22
CA SER A 276 -0.27 19.63 1.11
C SER A 276 0.50 18.31 1.31
N GLU A 277 1.75 18.35 1.75
CA GLU A 277 2.56 17.14 1.99
C GLU A 277 2.09 16.32 3.21
N LEU A 278 1.62 17.00 4.26
CA LEU A 278 1.01 16.33 5.41
C LEU A 278 -0.34 15.71 5.06
N GLU A 279 -1.15 16.42 4.26
CA GLU A 279 -2.40 15.93 3.70
C GLU A 279 -2.19 14.70 2.80
N GLN A 280 -1.17 14.73 1.94
CA GLN A 280 -0.75 13.58 1.11
C GLN A 280 -0.55 12.32 1.97
N SER A 281 0.20 12.46 3.06
CA SER A 281 0.49 11.36 3.98
C SER A 281 -0.77 10.85 4.66
N ALA A 282 -1.61 11.76 5.14
CA ALA A 282 -2.89 11.44 5.76
C ALA A 282 -3.83 10.69 4.81
N ALA A 283 -3.95 11.14 3.56
CA ALA A 283 -4.76 10.48 2.55
C ALA A 283 -4.25 9.07 2.22
N PHE A 284 -2.93 8.91 2.07
CA PHE A 284 -2.31 7.63 1.78
C PHE A 284 -2.60 6.61 2.90
N VAL A 285 -2.33 6.99 4.16
CA VAL A 285 -2.60 6.12 5.31
C VAL A 285 -4.08 5.81 5.43
N ALA A 286 -4.97 6.80 5.29
CA ALA A 286 -6.41 6.59 5.33
C ALA A 286 -6.87 5.60 4.25
N ARG A 287 -6.37 5.70 3.02
CA ARG A 287 -6.69 4.77 1.93
C ARG A 287 -6.22 3.35 2.24
N LEU A 288 -5.04 3.16 2.82
CA LEU A 288 -4.60 1.86 3.28
C LEU A 288 -5.56 1.30 4.34
N MET A 289 -5.90 2.08 5.36
CA MET A 289 -6.82 1.67 6.43
C MET A 289 -8.21 1.30 5.89
N ALA A 290 -8.71 2.06 4.92
CA ALA A 290 -9.98 1.79 4.28
C ALA A 290 -9.90 0.51 3.41
N SER A 291 -8.76 0.26 2.75
CA SER A 291 -8.50 -0.97 1.99
C SER A 291 -8.48 -2.23 2.87
N ARG A 292 -8.00 -2.12 4.12
CA ARG A 292 -8.14 -3.21 5.11
C ARG A 292 -9.61 -3.54 5.36
N THR A 293 -10.46 -2.53 5.55
CA THR A 293 -11.90 -2.73 5.74
C THR A 293 -12.53 -3.43 4.52
N SER A 294 -12.20 -2.99 3.31
CA SER A 294 -12.64 -3.63 2.07
C SER A 294 -12.13 -5.07 1.95
N ALA A 295 -10.89 -5.35 2.34
CA ALA A 295 -10.33 -6.70 2.31
C ALA A 295 -11.08 -7.67 3.24
N LEU A 296 -11.50 -7.20 4.42
CA LEU A 296 -12.33 -7.96 5.34
C LEU A 296 -13.73 -8.19 4.78
N ALA A 297 -14.37 -7.15 4.24
CA ALA A 297 -15.70 -7.24 3.64
C ALA A 297 -15.75 -8.21 2.46
N ASN A 298 -14.66 -8.27 1.67
CA ASN A 298 -14.53 -9.16 0.52
C ASN A 298 -14.00 -10.56 0.85
N GLY A 299 -13.83 -10.89 2.14
CA GLY A 299 -13.35 -12.21 2.57
C GLY A 299 -11.90 -12.53 2.20
N LEU A 300 -11.09 -11.51 1.85
CA LEU A 300 -9.66 -11.67 1.57
C LEU A 300 -8.84 -11.84 2.85
N ALA A 301 -9.42 -11.50 4.00
CA ALA A 301 -8.87 -11.73 5.32
C ALA A 301 -9.93 -12.34 6.25
N SER A 302 -9.52 -13.32 7.07
CA SER A 302 -10.44 -14.10 7.91
C SER A 302 -10.99 -13.32 9.11
N SER A 303 -10.24 -12.36 9.64
CA SER A 303 -10.67 -11.48 10.73
C SER A 303 -9.78 -10.23 10.81
N PRO A 304 -10.26 -9.14 11.44
CA PRO A 304 -9.46 -7.93 11.69
C PRO A 304 -8.14 -8.25 12.40
N ASP A 305 -8.20 -9.01 13.51
CA ASP A 305 -7.01 -9.37 14.30
C ASP A 305 -6.00 -10.23 13.53
N ALA A 306 -6.47 -11.08 12.62
CA ALA A 306 -5.60 -11.90 11.79
C ALA A 306 -4.84 -11.04 10.78
N PHE A 307 -5.53 -10.07 10.16
CA PHE A 307 -4.93 -9.10 9.26
C PHE A 307 -3.90 -8.23 10.00
N ASP A 308 -4.26 -7.65 11.14
CA ASP A 308 -3.43 -6.72 11.89
C ASP A 308 -2.15 -7.38 12.40
N ARG A 309 -2.27 -8.60 12.93
CA ARG A 309 -1.09 -9.39 13.32
C ARG A 309 -0.23 -9.75 12.12
N ALA A 310 -0.81 -9.97 10.94
CA ALA A 310 -0.05 -10.22 9.73
C ALA A 310 0.69 -8.97 9.23
N VAL A 311 0.06 -7.80 9.31
CA VAL A 311 0.71 -6.51 9.05
C VAL A 311 1.86 -6.30 10.03
N LEU A 312 1.62 -6.45 11.33
CA LEU A 312 2.64 -6.29 12.38
C LEU A 312 3.87 -7.19 12.13
N ARG A 313 3.67 -8.44 11.72
CA ARG A 313 4.78 -9.37 11.38
C ARG A 313 5.62 -8.93 10.17
N HIS A 314 5.05 -8.13 9.27
CA HIS A 314 5.71 -7.66 8.06
C HIS A 314 6.20 -6.21 8.15
N THR A 315 5.75 -5.45 9.15
CA THR A 315 6.27 -4.13 9.49
C THR A 315 7.69 -4.26 10.06
N ARG A 316 8.60 -3.44 9.55
CA ARG A 316 10.00 -3.40 9.97
C ARG A 316 10.17 -2.65 11.28
N GLY A 317 9.35 -1.64 11.54
CA GLY A 317 9.35 -0.89 12.79
C GLY A 317 8.60 0.43 12.75
N LEU A 318 8.94 1.31 13.68
CA LEU A 318 8.44 2.69 13.77
C LEU A 318 9.52 3.66 13.30
N TYR A 319 9.10 4.85 12.89
CA TYR A 319 9.98 5.87 12.33
C TYR A 319 9.68 7.20 13.02
N HIS A 320 10.67 7.79 13.66
CA HIS A 320 10.59 9.14 14.20
C HIS A 320 11.37 10.10 13.31
N ALA A 321 10.93 11.36 13.26
CA ALA A 321 11.69 12.43 12.65
C ALA A 321 12.90 12.77 13.54
N ALA A 322 14.01 13.19 12.93
CA ALA A 322 15.14 13.70 13.71
C ALA A 322 14.74 14.95 14.54
N ASP A 323 15.36 15.07 15.71
CA ASP A 323 15.23 16.21 16.64
C ASP A 323 15.86 17.50 16.11
N HIS A 324 16.65 17.42 15.05
CA HIS A 324 17.30 18.54 14.38
C HIS A 324 16.96 18.59 12.91
N ARG A 325 17.25 19.72 12.28
CA ARG A 325 17.02 19.89 10.84
C ARG A 325 18.02 19.10 10.02
N VAL A 326 17.54 18.08 9.32
CA VAL A 326 18.34 17.35 8.32
C VAL A 326 18.43 18.19 7.05
N ARG A 327 19.66 18.41 6.56
CA ARG A 327 19.91 19.21 5.35
C ARG A 327 20.26 18.39 4.13
N SER A 328 20.54 17.09 4.30
CA SER A 328 20.83 16.20 3.18
C SER A 328 19.57 15.94 2.35
N ARG A 329 19.75 15.91 1.03
CA ARG A 329 18.71 15.61 0.04
C ARG A 329 19.09 14.34 -0.73
N PRO A 330 19.06 13.17 -0.06
CA PRO A 330 19.33 11.92 -0.75
C PRO A 330 18.23 11.65 -1.77
N SER A 331 18.51 10.74 -2.71
CA SER A 331 17.53 10.33 -3.71
C SER A 331 16.21 9.87 -3.08
N ALA A 332 15.09 10.22 -3.72
CA ALA A 332 13.74 9.77 -3.33
C ALA A 332 13.63 8.24 -3.29
N ALA A 333 14.43 7.53 -4.09
CA ALA A 333 14.54 6.06 -4.09
C ALA A 333 14.97 5.48 -2.73
N THR A 334 15.60 6.29 -1.87
CA THR A 334 16.11 5.87 -0.56
C THR A 334 15.10 6.04 0.57
N LEU A 335 13.99 6.76 0.36
CA LEU A 335 13.05 7.13 1.43
C LEU A 335 12.46 5.89 2.14
N ALA A 336 11.98 4.90 1.38
CA ALA A 336 11.46 3.65 1.94
C ALA A 336 12.55 2.73 2.53
N GLN A 337 13.84 3.02 2.28
CA GLN A 337 14.95 2.27 2.88
C GLN A 337 15.41 2.82 4.23
N ARG A 338 14.89 3.99 4.65
CA ARG A 338 15.16 4.54 6.00
C ARG A 338 15.01 3.44 7.02
N ARG A 339 16.00 3.23 7.88
CA ARG A 339 15.90 2.20 8.93
C ARG A 339 14.91 2.66 10.00
N PRO A 340 14.04 1.78 10.50
CA PRO A 340 13.25 2.10 11.68
C PRO A 340 14.16 2.30 12.89
N ASP A 341 13.76 3.18 13.79
CA ASP A 341 14.50 3.53 15.02
C ASP A 341 13.87 2.91 16.28
N ALA A 342 12.67 2.36 16.17
CA ALA A 342 11.99 1.64 17.23
C ALA A 342 11.29 0.37 16.73
N SER A 343 11.16 -0.60 17.64
CA SER A 343 10.38 -1.81 17.41
C SER A 343 8.89 -1.45 17.28
N PRO A 344 8.12 -2.13 16.39
CA PRO A 344 6.68 -1.96 16.34
C PRO A 344 5.97 -2.68 17.50
N GLY A 345 6.71 -3.34 18.40
CA GLY A 345 6.18 -4.14 19.49
C GLY A 345 5.73 -5.53 19.06
N THR A 346 5.10 -6.25 19.98
CA THR A 346 4.59 -7.61 19.76
C THR A 346 3.21 -7.79 20.39
N GLY A 347 2.39 -8.67 19.82
CA GLY A 347 1.08 -9.04 20.37
C GLY A 347 -0.09 -8.18 19.87
N GLY A 348 -1.29 -8.43 20.41
CA GLY A 348 -2.53 -7.83 19.93
C GLY A 348 -2.58 -6.31 20.06
N ARG A 349 -2.21 -5.77 21.23
CA ARG A 349 -2.19 -4.32 21.47
C ARG A 349 -1.25 -3.57 20.53
N ALA A 350 -0.08 -4.14 20.26
CA ALA A 350 0.87 -3.55 19.30
C ALA A 350 0.29 -3.53 17.88
N ALA A 351 -0.41 -4.60 17.49
CA ALA A 351 -1.09 -4.65 16.20
C ALA A 351 -2.22 -3.60 16.12
N GLU A 352 -3.06 -3.50 17.14
CA GLU A 352 -4.13 -2.49 17.21
C GLU A 352 -3.59 -1.06 17.11
N GLN A 353 -2.56 -0.72 17.91
CA GLN A 353 -1.93 0.60 17.89
C GLN A 353 -1.27 0.93 16.54
N LEU A 354 -0.66 -0.07 15.89
CA LEU A 354 -0.07 0.09 14.56
C LEU A 354 -1.15 0.42 13.52
N MET A 355 -2.33 -0.19 13.66
CA MET A 355 -3.44 -0.05 12.73
C MET A 355 -4.32 1.17 13.00
N ASP A 356 -4.07 1.92 14.08
CA ASP A 356 -4.61 3.27 14.23
C ASP A 356 -3.74 4.28 13.46
N GLY A 357 -4.01 4.40 12.16
CA GLY A 357 -3.27 5.27 11.25
C GLY A 357 -3.23 6.74 11.67
N ARG A 358 -4.32 7.23 12.28
CA ARG A 358 -4.42 8.61 12.80
C ARG A 358 -3.48 8.81 13.97
N ILE A 359 -3.49 7.89 14.94
CA ILE A 359 -2.57 7.92 16.09
C ILE A 359 -1.12 7.79 15.62
N GLN A 360 -0.83 6.94 14.63
CA GLN A 360 0.53 6.79 14.11
C GLN A 360 1.07 8.09 13.49
N LEU A 361 0.26 8.81 12.71
CA LEU A 361 0.65 10.10 12.14
C LEU A 361 0.83 11.17 13.22
N PHE A 362 -0.13 11.29 14.15
CA PHE A 362 -0.06 12.27 15.22
C PHE A 362 1.08 12.02 16.20
N ALA A 363 1.37 10.76 16.54
CA ALA A 363 2.47 10.44 17.44
C ALA A 363 3.82 10.95 16.89
N VAL A 364 4.06 10.77 15.59
CA VAL A 364 5.29 11.26 14.93
C VAL A 364 5.28 12.78 14.80
N PHE A 365 4.16 13.36 14.36
CA PHE A 365 4.02 14.81 14.17
C PHE A 365 4.15 15.58 15.49
N ASP A 366 3.43 15.17 16.54
CA ASP A 366 3.43 15.85 17.84
C ASP A 366 4.79 15.76 18.53
N ALA A 367 5.45 14.60 18.44
CA ALA A 367 6.80 14.43 18.97
C ALA A 367 7.79 15.37 18.26
N TRP A 368 7.75 15.41 16.92
CA TRP A 368 8.58 16.31 16.13
C TRP A 368 8.30 17.79 16.44
N ALA A 369 7.02 18.18 16.47
CA ALA A 369 6.61 19.56 16.68
C ALA A 369 7.05 20.07 18.07
N LYS A 370 6.91 19.22 19.09
CA LYS A 370 7.38 19.50 20.45
C LYS A 370 8.90 19.66 20.49
N GLU A 371 9.63 18.70 19.92
CA GLU A 371 11.10 18.70 19.96
C GLU A 371 11.72 19.87 19.21
N ARG A 372 11.13 20.23 18.05
CA ARG A 372 11.57 21.38 17.24
C ARG A 372 11.04 22.73 17.72
N GLY A 373 10.23 22.75 18.78
CA GLY A 373 9.68 23.99 19.34
C GLY A 373 8.73 24.72 18.39
N ILE A 374 7.98 23.99 17.56
CA ILE A 374 7.04 24.58 16.61
C ILE A 374 5.95 25.35 17.37
N PRO A 375 5.62 26.60 16.99
CA PRO A 375 4.61 27.38 17.68
C PRO A 375 3.26 26.64 17.78
N PRO A 376 2.59 26.60 18.95
CA PRO A 376 1.39 25.79 19.15
C PRO A 376 0.27 26.06 18.14
N GLY A 377 0.01 27.32 17.80
CA GLY A 377 -1.00 27.68 16.79
C GLY A 377 -0.66 27.18 15.38
N ARG A 378 0.64 27.08 15.05
CA ARG A 378 1.08 26.51 13.76
C ARG A 378 1.00 24.99 13.78
N ALA A 379 1.45 24.36 14.86
CA ALA A 379 1.34 22.92 15.03
C ALA A 379 -0.12 22.45 14.95
N GLU A 380 -1.04 23.17 15.61
CA GLU A 380 -2.47 22.85 15.56
C GLU A 380 -3.05 22.99 14.15
N ARG A 381 -2.68 24.03 13.40
CA ARG A 381 -3.13 24.21 12.02
C ARG A 381 -2.70 23.05 11.12
N LEU A 382 -1.43 22.63 11.21
CA LEU A 382 -0.92 21.48 10.46
C LEU A 382 -1.56 20.16 10.91
N ARG A 383 -1.82 20.01 12.22
CA ARG A 383 -2.54 18.87 12.77
C ARG A 383 -3.97 18.77 12.22
N VAL A 384 -4.68 19.89 12.12
CA VAL A 384 -6.02 19.95 11.51
C VAL A 384 -5.99 19.55 10.05
N ALA A 385 -4.96 19.95 9.28
CA ALA A 385 -4.81 19.53 7.88
C ALA A 385 -4.65 18.00 7.75
N ILE A 386 -3.78 17.40 8.59
CA ILE A 386 -3.64 15.94 8.69
C ILE A 386 -5.00 15.30 9.01
N ASP A 387 -5.69 15.81 10.03
CA ASP A 387 -6.93 15.22 10.52
C ASP A 387 -8.06 15.25 9.49
N TRP A 388 -8.28 16.44 8.93
CA TRP A 388 -9.28 16.68 7.91
C TRP A 388 -9.10 15.74 6.73
N ARG A 389 -7.87 15.65 6.21
CA ARG A 389 -7.58 14.81 5.05
C ARG A 389 -7.66 13.33 5.37
N TYR A 390 -7.23 12.90 6.56
CA TYR A 390 -7.38 11.52 7.01
C TYR A 390 -8.86 11.10 7.06
N VAL A 391 -9.72 11.93 7.67
CA VAL A 391 -11.17 11.67 7.76
C VAL A 391 -11.82 11.64 6.37
N LEU A 392 -11.45 12.54 5.47
CA LEU A 392 -11.93 12.50 4.08
C LEU A 392 -11.49 11.22 3.37
N GLY A 393 -10.22 10.81 3.51
CA GLY A 393 -9.68 9.62 2.87
C GLY A 393 -10.39 8.33 3.31
N LEU A 394 -10.88 8.26 4.54
CA LEU A 394 -11.67 7.12 5.04
C LEU A 394 -13.09 7.06 4.44
N ARG A 395 -13.64 8.18 3.97
CA ARG A 395 -15.01 8.28 3.43
C ARG A 395 -15.11 8.07 1.91
N LEU A 396 -13.99 7.98 1.20
CA LEU A 396 -13.91 7.82 -0.25
C LEU A 396 -13.92 6.33 -0.69
N ILE A 397 -14.58 5.46 0.08
CA ILE A 397 -14.84 4.05 -0.28
C ILE A 397 -16.34 3.80 -0.24
#